data_AF-A0A4U5MVS4-F1
#
_entry.id   AF-A0A4U5MVS4-F1
#
_cell.length_a   1.000
_cell.length_b   1.000
_cell.length_c   1.000
_cell.angle_alpha   90.00
_cell.angle_beta   90.00
_cell.angle_gamma   90.00
#
_symmetry.space_group_name_H-M   'P 1'
#
loop_
_entity.id
_entity.type
_entity.pdbx_description
1 polymer ?
#
loop_
_entity_poly.entity_id
_entity_poly.type
_entity_poly.pdbx_seq_one_letter_code
_entity_poly.pdbx_strand_id
1 'polypeptide(L)'
;MDQLPYAFIDNVAALHSAEFVNPFEALDSRLWSTIGETHRRERRHFILAVKNCSDGTDLSLLTRNREFPLSSVLSRNLSYVSIYGIFLLQLNFVTSKFHHDLKSFLQNVRVRTLKYLCSNCNTSSVLQEMECAWKLPTEILKINTLCPKQVLAYHLFENSYLKKILLTPAKFSFIIMIANSWKAGEMQEIDEECDCLSGEDLIKFGFTKHQFPNTFPTYEMSSTVIRNGEARTLCFVLEY
;
A
#
# COMPACT_ATOMS: atom_id res chain seq x y z
N MET A 1 -7.67 -4.62 36.89
CA MET A 1 -8.28 -3.55 36.05
C MET A 1 -7.46 -3.37 34.77
N ASP A 2 -6.86 -4.44 34.27
CA ASP A 2 -5.71 -4.35 33.36
C ASP A 2 -6.17 -4.36 31.90
N GLN A 3 -7.44 -4.72 31.67
CA GLN A 3 -8.07 -4.76 30.37
C GLN A 3 -8.26 -3.37 29.76
N LEU A 4 -8.51 -2.33 30.56
CA LEU A 4 -8.73 -0.98 30.03
C LEU A 4 -7.44 -0.39 29.44
N PRO A 5 -6.29 -0.40 30.14
CA PRO A 5 -5.02 0.03 29.54
C PRO A 5 -4.59 -0.81 28.34
N TYR A 6 -4.82 -2.13 28.41
CA TYR A 6 -4.48 -3.03 27.32
C TYR A 6 -5.32 -2.76 26.07
N ALA A 7 -6.65 -2.66 26.22
CA ALA A 7 -7.54 -2.32 25.11
C ALA A 7 -7.27 -0.91 24.57
N PHE A 8 -6.86 0.04 25.42
CA PHE A 8 -6.44 1.36 24.97
C PHE A 8 -5.18 1.28 24.10
N ILE A 9 -4.11 0.63 24.59
CA ILE A 9 -2.87 0.49 23.83
C ILE A 9 -3.10 -0.32 22.56
N ASP A 10 -3.87 -1.41 22.58
CA ASP A 10 -4.28 -2.15 21.37
C ASP A 10 -4.90 -1.22 20.31
N ASN A 11 -5.83 -0.36 20.71
CA ASN A 11 -6.52 0.54 19.79
C ASN A 11 -5.62 1.68 19.27
N VAL A 12 -4.81 2.28 20.14
CA VAL A 12 -3.88 3.37 19.78
C VAL A 12 -2.71 2.83 18.95
N ALA A 13 -2.19 1.67 19.31
CA ALA A 13 -1.17 1.00 18.54
C ALA A 13 -1.75 0.62 17.17
N ALA A 14 -2.97 0.07 17.07
CA ALA A 14 -3.60 -0.23 15.77
C ALA A 14 -3.75 0.99 14.85
N LEU A 15 -3.78 2.19 15.42
CA LEU A 15 -3.88 3.46 14.71
C LEU A 15 -2.54 4.00 14.19
N HIS A 16 -1.42 3.57 14.75
CA HIS A 16 -0.12 4.19 14.48
C HIS A 16 1.02 3.18 14.25
N SER A 17 2.12 3.63 13.64
CA SER A 17 3.37 2.87 13.54
C SER A 17 3.89 2.50 14.95
N ALA A 18 4.68 1.42 15.08
CA ALA A 18 5.25 1.00 16.38
C ALA A 18 6.00 2.13 17.12
N GLU A 19 6.47 3.15 16.41
CA GLU A 19 7.14 4.33 16.96
C GLU A 19 6.26 5.10 17.97
N PHE A 20 4.94 5.01 17.87
CA PHE A 20 4.00 5.63 18.82
C PHE A 20 3.86 4.87 20.15
N VAL A 21 4.37 3.64 20.25
CA VAL A 21 4.32 2.86 21.50
C VAL A 21 5.43 3.29 22.46
N ASN A 22 6.54 3.81 21.93
CA ASN A 22 7.72 4.19 22.72
C ASN A 22 7.45 5.16 23.88
N PRO A 23 6.58 6.19 23.75
CA PRO A 23 6.29 7.10 24.86
C PRO A 23 5.52 6.45 26.02
N PHE A 24 4.80 5.34 25.80
CA PHE A 24 4.01 4.68 26.85
C PHE A 24 4.87 3.95 27.89
N GLU A 25 6.11 3.62 27.54
CA GLU A 25 7.08 3.00 28.44
C GLU A 25 7.57 3.98 29.51
N ALA A 26 7.57 5.28 29.19
CA ALA A 26 7.98 6.35 30.08
C ALA A 26 6.85 6.81 31.02
N LEU A 27 5.69 6.16 31.01
CA LEU A 27 4.60 6.47 31.94
C LEU A 27 4.92 5.91 33.32
N ASP A 28 4.80 6.76 34.35
CA ASP A 28 5.11 6.44 35.76
C ASP A 28 4.33 5.24 36.33
N SER A 29 3.23 4.86 35.69
CA SER A 29 2.45 3.70 36.13
C SER A 29 3.05 2.39 35.60
N ARG A 30 3.53 1.56 36.52
CA ARG A 30 4.03 0.19 36.28
C ARG A 30 3.15 -0.65 35.34
N LEU A 31 1.82 -0.49 35.42
CA LEU A 31 0.89 -1.20 34.55
C LEU A 31 1.01 -0.75 33.08
N TRP A 32 1.10 0.54 32.83
CA TRP A 32 1.18 1.12 31.49
C TRP A 32 2.53 0.84 30.85
N SER A 33 3.62 0.95 31.61
CA SER A 33 4.95 0.62 31.12
C SER A 33 5.10 -0.86 30.78
N THR A 34 4.56 -1.77 31.59
CA THR A 34 4.58 -3.22 31.30
C THR A 34 3.79 -3.57 30.03
N ILE A 35 2.62 -2.95 29.84
CA ILE A 35 1.81 -3.18 28.65
C ILE A 35 2.48 -2.58 27.42
N GLY A 36 3.01 -1.35 27.52
CA GLY A 36 3.78 -0.71 26.44
C GLY A 36 4.97 -1.57 25.99
N GLU A 37 5.76 -2.06 26.95
CA GLU A 37 6.90 -2.95 26.71
C GLU A 37 6.45 -4.25 26.00
N THR A 38 5.33 -4.84 26.43
CA THR A 38 4.78 -6.04 25.79
C THR A 38 4.39 -5.75 24.35
N HIS A 39 3.71 -4.64 24.08
CA HIS A 39 3.39 -4.23 22.72
C HIS A 39 4.65 -3.99 21.88
N ARG A 40 5.65 -3.28 22.39
CA ARG A 40 6.91 -3.07 21.67
C ARG A 40 7.57 -4.40 21.32
N ARG A 41 7.62 -5.33 22.28
CA ARG A 41 8.29 -6.62 22.12
C ARG A 41 7.54 -7.58 21.20
N GLU A 42 6.22 -7.67 21.30
CA GLU A 42 5.42 -8.68 20.58
C GLU A 42 4.97 -8.18 19.20
N ARG A 43 4.81 -6.87 19.02
CA ARG A 43 4.23 -6.31 17.80
C ARG A 43 5.13 -6.45 16.60
N ARG A 44 4.54 -6.89 15.49
CA ARG A 44 5.26 -7.12 14.24
C ARG A 44 4.51 -6.48 13.09
N HIS A 45 5.26 -5.76 12.26
CA HIS A 45 4.77 -5.19 11.02
C HIS A 45 5.10 -6.13 9.87
N PHE A 46 4.09 -6.44 9.07
CA PHE A 46 4.20 -7.33 7.93
C PHE A 46 3.71 -6.67 6.65
N ILE A 47 4.31 -7.11 5.55
CA ILE A 47 3.75 -6.95 4.21
C ILE A 47 2.91 -8.19 3.94
N LEU A 48 1.65 -8.04 3.56
CA LEU A 48 0.89 -9.18 3.05
C LEU A 48 1.23 -9.36 1.57
N ALA A 49 1.89 -10.45 1.23
CA ALA A 49 2.11 -10.84 -0.16
C ALA A 49 1.04 -11.84 -0.59
N VAL A 50 0.39 -11.51 -1.69
CA VAL A 50 -0.60 -12.34 -2.38
C VAL A 50 0.05 -12.75 -3.69
N LYS A 51 0.35 -14.03 -3.84
CA LYS A 51 1.09 -14.56 -5.00
C LYS A 51 0.46 -15.84 -5.51
N ASN A 52 0.60 -16.07 -6.81
CA ASN A 52 0.28 -17.37 -7.39
C ASN A 52 1.43 -18.36 -7.17
N CYS A 53 1.08 -19.57 -6.78
CA CYS A 53 1.94 -20.74 -6.66
C CYS A 53 1.45 -21.82 -7.63
N SER A 54 2.25 -22.88 -7.83
CA SER A 54 1.88 -23.98 -8.73
C SER A 54 0.61 -24.74 -8.31
N ASP A 55 0.26 -24.67 -7.02
CA ASP A 55 -0.86 -25.35 -6.38
C ASP A 55 -2.07 -24.44 -6.09
N GLY A 56 -2.00 -23.15 -6.45
CA GLY A 56 -3.06 -22.20 -6.15
C GLY A 56 -2.58 -20.77 -5.92
N THR A 57 -3.37 -20.01 -5.18
CA THR A 57 -2.97 -18.69 -4.68
C THR A 57 -2.56 -18.84 -3.22
N ASP A 58 -1.41 -18.29 -2.84
CA ASP A 58 -0.87 -18.35 -1.48
C ASP A 58 -0.85 -16.96 -0.81
N LEU A 59 -1.01 -16.96 0.51
CA LEU A 59 -0.89 -15.80 1.37
C LEU A 59 0.35 -15.96 2.24
N SER A 60 1.28 -15.05 2.10
CA SER A 60 2.45 -14.99 2.95
C SER A 60 2.64 -13.60 3.56
N LEU A 61 3.23 -13.59 4.74
CA LEU A 61 3.56 -12.37 5.46
C LEU A 61 5.07 -12.16 5.36
N LEU A 62 5.46 -11.05 4.75
CA LEU A 62 6.86 -10.66 4.60
C LEU A 62 7.26 -9.71 5.72
N THR A 63 8.46 -9.93 6.21
CA THR A 63 9.25 -8.96 6.98
C THR A 63 10.49 -8.61 6.17
N ARG A 64 11.33 -7.70 6.66
CA ARG A 64 12.55 -7.27 5.96
C ARG A 64 13.42 -8.43 5.44
N ASN A 65 13.51 -9.53 6.19
CA ASN A 65 14.45 -10.61 5.91
C ASN A 65 13.81 -12.01 5.87
N ARG A 66 12.48 -12.12 6.04
CA ARG A 66 11.81 -13.42 6.19
C ARG A 66 10.41 -13.38 5.63
N GLU A 67 10.01 -14.50 5.04
CA GLU A 67 8.65 -14.81 4.61
C GLU A 67 8.04 -15.85 5.56
N PHE A 68 6.79 -15.64 5.95
CA PHE A 68 6.04 -16.52 6.84
C PHE A 68 4.76 -16.98 6.15
N PRO A 69 4.44 -18.29 6.13
CA PRO A 69 3.14 -18.72 5.63
C PRO A 69 2.05 -18.19 6.56
N LEU A 70 0.90 -17.79 6.00
CA LEU A 70 -0.19 -17.19 6.78
C LEU A 70 -0.62 -18.07 7.97
N SER A 71 -0.68 -19.39 7.77
CA SER A 71 -1.03 -20.37 8.80
C SER A 71 -0.14 -20.29 10.06
N SER A 72 1.15 -19.98 9.91
CA SER A 72 2.10 -19.83 11.03
C SER A 72 1.89 -18.57 11.86
N VAL A 73 1.18 -17.59 11.31
CA VAL A 73 0.84 -16.33 11.98
C VAL A 73 -0.57 -16.38 12.55
N LEU A 74 -1.49 -17.08 11.89
CA LEU A 74 -2.85 -17.33 12.41
C LEU A 74 -2.85 -18.11 13.73
N SER A 75 -1.82 -18.91 14.00
CA SER A 75 -1.65 -19.59 15.30
C SER A 75 -1.16 -18.68 16.43
N ARG A 76 -0.86 -17.41 16.14
CA ARG A 76 -0.38 -16.41 17.10
C ARG A 76 -1.50 -15.45 17.50
N ASN A 77 -1.25 -14.66 18.54
CA ASN A 77 -2.16 -13.58 18.90
C ASN A 77 -2.12 -12.45 17.85
N LEU A 78 -3.21 -12.32 17.09
CA LEU A 78 -3.34 -11.36 16.00
C LEU A 78 -3.41 -9.90 16.47
N SER A 79 -3.66 -9.62 17.76
CA SER A 79 -3.65 -8.23 18.28
C SER A 79 -2.29 -7.54 18.12
N TYR A 80 -1.21 -8.32 18.02
CA TYR A 80 0.14 -7.83 17.80
C TYR A 80 0.58 -7.85 16.32
N VAL A 81 -0.28 -8.30 15.41
CA VAL A 81 0.01 -8.30 13.98
C VAL A 81 -0.47 -6.97 13.39
N SER A 82 0.37 -6.35 12.57
CA SER A 82 0.02 -5.14 11.84
C SER A 82 0.42 -5.32 10.38
N ILE A 83 -0.53 -5.13 9.46
CA ILE A 83 -0.26 -5.08 8.03
C ILE A 83 -0.05 -3.61 7.64
N TYR A 84 1.17 -3.27 7.24
CA TYR A 84 1.49 -1.91 6.80
C TYR A 84 1.56 -1.80 5.26
N GLY A 85 1.49 -2.92 4.55
CA GLY A 85 1.28 -2.89 3.11
C GLY A 85 0.92 -4.23 2.50
N ILE A 86 0.47 -4.19 1.25
CA ILE A 86 0.02 -5.36 0.49
C ILE A 86 0.72 -5.41 -0.85
N PHE A 87 1.23 -6.58 -1.24
CA PHE A 87 1.78 -6.86 -2.57
C PHE A 87 0.89 -7.85 -3.31
N LEU A 88 0.28 -7.41 -4.40
CA LEU A 88 -0.51 -8.24 -5.32
C LEU A 88 0.37 -8.63 -6.51
N LEU A 89 0.91 -9.84 -6.49
CA LEU A 89 1.94 -10.28 -7.43
C LEU A 89 1.39 -11.32 -8.40
N GLN A 90 1.30 -10.95 -9.70
CA GLN A 90 1.07 -11.88 -10.81
C GLN A 90 -0.12 -12.84 -10.61
N LEU A 91 -1.26 -12.28 -10.17
CA LEU A 91 -2.45 -13.05 -9.87
C LEU A 91 -3.24 -13.34 -11.16
N ASN A 92 -3.24 -14.60 -11.58
CA ASN A 92 -3.96 -15.10 -12.75
C ASN A 92 -5.34 -15.69 -12.40
N PHE A 93 -5.52 -16.19 -11.17
CA PHE A 93 -6.77 -16.72 -10.67
C PHE A 93 -6.77 -16.65 -9.15
N VAL A 94 -7.97 -16.66 -8.57
CA VAL A 94 -8.19 -16.76 -7.12
C VAL A 94 -9.29 -17.79 -6.89
N THR A 95 -9.20 -18.54 -5.79
CA THR A 95 -10.25 -19.49 -5.40
C THR A 95 -11.21 -18.83 -4.43
N SER A 96 -12.48 -19.25 -4.41
CA SER A 96 -13.46 -18.74 -3.45
C SER A 96 -13.04 -18.93 -1.99
N LYS A 97 -12.38 -20.06 -1.68
CA LYS A 97 -11.78 -20.31 -0.36
C LYS A 97 -10.72 -19.27 -0.03
N PHE A 98 -9.80 -19.00 -0.95
CA PHE A 98 -8.77 -17.99 -0.77
C PHE A 98 -9.36 -16.60 -0.51
N HIS A 99 -10.36 -16.19 -1.30
CA HIS A 99 -11.06 -14.93 -1.11
C HIS A 99 -11.63 -14.82 0.32
N HIS A 100 -12.30 -15.87 0.79
CA HIS A 100 -12.84 -15.93 2.14
C HIS A 100 -11.73 -15.81 3.21
N ASP A 101 -10.63 -16.56 3.07
CA ASP A 101 -9.53 -16.57 4.02
C ASP A 101 -8.83 -15.20 4.10
N LEU A 102 -8.59 -14.56 2.95
CA LEU A 102 -8.03 -13.21 2.86
C LEU A 102 -8.94 -12.18 3.54
N LYS A 103 -10.22 -12.19 3.19
CA LYS A 103 -11.20 -11.25 3.74
C LYS A 103 -11.31 -11.41 5.25
N SER A 104 -11.41 -12.65 5.73
CA SER A 104 -11.43 -12.98 7.15
C SER A 104 -10.16 -12.50 7.85
N PHE A 105 -8.98 -12.73 7.26
CA PHE A 105 -7.72 -12.27 7.81
C PHE A 105 -7.65 -10.75 7.95
N LEU A 106 -7.97 -10.01 6.88
CA LEU A 106 -7.93 -8.54 6.88
C LEU A 106 -8.92 -7.92 7.87
N GLN A 107 -10.10 -8.54 8.06
CA GLN A 107 -11.07 -8.13 9.07
C GLN A 107 -10.55 -8.34 10.50
N ASN A 108 -9.85 -9.44 10.76
CA ASN A 108 -9.30 -9.75 12.08
C ASN A 108 -8.09 -8.89 12.47
N VAL A 109 -7.24 -8.52 11.51
CA VAL A 109 -6.04 -7.70 11.77
C VAL A 109 -6.33 -6.19 11.84
N ARG A 110 -7.58 -5.77 11.57
CA ARG A 110 -8.06 -4.37 11.67
C ARG A 110 -7.18 -3.37 10.90
N VAL A 111 -6.93 -3.64 9.63
CA VAL A 111 -6.15 -2.75 8.76
C VAL A 111 -6.90 -1.45 8.53
N ARG A 112 -6.43 -0.34 9.12
CA ARG A 112 -7.05 0.99 8.95
C ARG A 112 -6.52 1.72 7.72
N THR A 113 -5.20 1.78 7.57
CA THR A 113 -4.53 2.44 6.45
C THR A 113 -3.25 1.70 6.12
N LEU A 114 -3.04 1.41 4.84
CA LEU A 114 -1.81 0.85 4.31
C LEU A 114 -0.83 1.97 4.02
N LYS A 115 0.42 1.79 4.45
CA LYS A 115 1.53 2.63 4.01
C LYS A 115 1.79 2.44 2.52
N TYR A 116 1.71 1.21 2.01
CA TYR A 116 1.82 0.96 0.58
C TYR A 116 0.95 -0.19 0.08
N LEU A 117 0.48 -0.06 -1.17
CA LEU A 117 -0.10 -1.13 -1.98
C LEU A 117 0.74 -1.28 -3.24
N CYS A 118 1.19 -2.49 -3.55
CA CYS A 118 1.80 -2.81 -4.84
C CYS A 118 0.82 -3.64 -5.67
N SER A 119 0.44 -3.17 -6.85
CA SER A 119 -0.51 -3.86 -7.72
C SER A 119 0.12 -4.24 -9.06
N ASN A 120 0.46 -5.52 -9.20
CA ASN A 120 0.93 -6.15 -10.42
C ASN A 120 -0.02 -7.29 -10.87
N CYS A 121 -1.33 -7.08 -10.73
CA CYS A 121 -2.36 -8.02 -11.17
C CYS A 121 -2.87 -7.62 -12.57
N ASN A 122 -3.14 -8.59 -13.43
CA ASN A 122 -3.48 -8.39 -14.85
C ASN A 122 -4.91 -8.82 -15.22
N THR A 123 -5.66 -9.49 -14.34
CA THR A 123 -6.97 -10.09 -14.66
C THR A 123 -8.13 -9.41 -13.92
N SER A 124 -9.20 -9.06 -14.65
CA SER A 124 -10.36 -8.35 -14.10
C SER A 124 -11.18 -9.20 -13.11
N SER A 125 -11.31 -10.50 -13.33
CA SER A 125 -12.04 -11.41 -12.43
C SER A 125 -11.38 -11.49 -11.05
N VAL A 126 -10.05 -11.63 -11.02
CA VAL A 126 -9.28 -11.65 -9.77
C VAL A 126 -9.45 -10.34 -9.00
N LEU A 127 -9.51 -9.20 -9.68
CA LEU A 127 -9.68 -7.91 -8.99
C LEU A 127 -10.98 -7.81 -8.22
N GLN A 128 -12.09 -8.34 -8.75
CA GLN A 128 -13.35 -8.35 -8.03
C GLN A 128 -13.24 -9.15 -6.73
N GLU A 129 -12.61 -10.32 -6.79
CA GLU A 129 -12.35 -11.13 -5.60
C GLU A 129 -11.34 -10.46 -4.65
N MET A 130 -10.44 -9.63 -5.16
CA MET A 130 -9.42 -8.95 -4.35
C MET A 130 -9.85 -7.57 -3.84
N GLU A 131 -11.12 -7.17 -4.04
CA GLU A 131 -11.64 -5.86 -3.65
C GLU A 131 -11.39 -5.52 -2.19
N CYS A 132 -11.55 -6.51 -1.29
CA CYS A 132 -11.29 -6.33 0.14
C CYS A 132 -9.84 -5.95 0.48
N ALA A 133 -8.88 -6.20 -0.40
CA ALA A 133 -7.48 -5.90 -0.22
C ALA A 133 -7.04 -4.61 -0.94
N TRP A 134 -7.41 -4.44 -2.22
CA TRP A 134 -6.93 -3.28 -2.99
C TRP A 134 -7.76 -2.01 -2.73
N LYS A 135 -9.02 -2.10 -2.28
CA LYS A 135 -9.79 -0.91 -1.85
C LYS A 135 -9.48 -0.44 -0.43
N LEU A 136 -8.43 -0.94 0.21
CA LEU A 136 -8.03 -0.45 1.52
C LEU A 136 -7.48 0.99 1.41
N PRO A 137 -7.76 1.88 2.38
CA PRO A 137 -7.14 3.20 2.45
C PRO A 137 -5.63 3.07 2.37
N THR A 138 -4.99 3.75 1.42
CA THR A 138 -3.58 3.55 1.09
C THR A 138 -2.88 4.87 0.83
N GLU A 139 -1.72 5.09 1.45
CA GLU A 139 -0.91 6.30 1.28
C GLU A 139 -0.04 6.29 0.03
N ILE A 140 0.58 5.14 -0.27
CA ILE A 140 1.52 4.98 -1.39
C ILE A 140 1.04 3.86 -2.32
N LEU A 141 0.73 4.18 -3.57
CA LEU A 141 0.39 3.18 -4.58
C LEU A 141 1.61 2.90 -5.47
N LYS A 142 2.15 1.69 -5.45
CA LYS A 142 3.25 1.23 -6.31
C LYS A 142 2.70 0.42 -7.47
N ILE A 143 2.91 0.89 -8.70
CA ILE A 143 2.28 0.34 -9.91
C ILE A 143 3.22 0.41 -11.12
N ASN A 144 2.91 -0.38 -12.13
CA ASN A 144 3.48 -0.32 -13.47
C ASN A 144 2.35 -0.25 -14.51
N THR A 145 2.70 -0.37 -15.80
CA THR A 145 1.76 -0.40 -16.93
C THR A 145 0.75 -1.54 -16.90
N LEU A 146 0.98 -2.58 -16.09
CA LEU A 146 0.04 -3.69 -15.93
C LEU A 146 -1.01 -3.42 -14.85
N CYS A 147 -0.93 -2.28 -14.14
CA CYS A 147 -1.92 -1.93 -13.15
C CYS A 147 -3.31 -1.81 -13.79
N PRO A 148 -4.33 -2.52 -13.27
CA PRO A 148 -5.65 -2.45 -13.83
C PRO A 148 -6.29 -1.08 -13.65
N LYS A 149 -6.95 -0.59 -14.71
CA LYS A 149 -7.60 0.73 -14.73
C LYS A 149 -8.54 0.96 -13.54
N GLN A 150 -9.24 -0.07 -13.07
CA GLN A 150 -10.17 0.02 -11.94
C GLN A 150 -9.47 0.30 -10.61
N VAL A 151 -8.33 -0.36 -10.36
CA VAL A 151 -7.50 -0.11 -9.17
C VAL A 151 -6.97 1.33 -9.22
N LEU A 152 -6.40 1.71 -10.37
CA LEU A 152 -5.87 3.05 -10.58
C LEU A 152 -6.94 4.14 -10.38
N ALA A 153 -8.12 3.98 -10.98
CA ALA A 153 -9.23 4.94 -10.88
C ALA A 153 -9.71 5.12 -9.44
N TYR A 154 -9.92 4.03 -8.70
CA TYR A 154 -10.30 4.09 -7.29
C TYR A 154 -9.27 4.86 -6.47
N HIS A 155 -7.98 4.55 -6.64
CA HIS A 155 -6.94 5.21 -5.86
C HIS A 155 -6.77 6.68 -6.21
N LEU A 156 -6.88 7.04 -7.49
CA LEU A 156 -6.78 8.44 -7.92
C LEU A 156 -7.98 9.28 -7.46
N PHE A 157 -9.19 8.72 -7.44
CA PHE A 157 -10.40 9.54 -7.31
C PHE A 157 -11.18 9.33 -6.02
N GLU A 158 -11.17 8.12 -5.47
CA GLU A 158 -11.97 7.76 -4.28
C GLU A 158 -11.11 7.65 -3.01
N ASN A 159 -9.86 7.17 -3.12
CA ASN A 159 -8.99 7.03 -1.94
C ASN A 159 -8.46 8.41 -1.49
N SER A 160 -9.04 8.97 -0.43
CA SER A 160 -8.64 10.25 0.17
C SER A 160 -7.26 10.22 0.85
N TYR A 161 -6.73 9.05 1.18
CA TYR A 161 -5.46 8.87 1.88
C TYR A 161 -4.26 8.82 0.94
N LEU A 162 -4.47 8.70 -0.38
CA LEU A 162 -3.39 8.60 -1.35
C LEU A 162 -2.57 9.90 -1.36
N LYS A 163 -1.27 9.76 -1.09
CA LYS A 163 -0.27 10.84 -1.07
C LYS A 163 0.76 10.70 -2.19
N LYS A 164 1.05 9.46 -2.61
CA LYS A 164 2.12 9.18 -3.56
C LYS A 164 1.78 8.01 -4.49
N ILE A 165 2.15 8.13 -5.76
CA ILE A 165 2.22 7.02 -6.73
C ILE A 165 3.68 6.77 -7.08
N LEU A 166 4.14 5.55 -6.82
CA LEU A 166 5.45 5.04 -7.25
C LEU A 166 5.28 4.24 -8.54
N LEU A 167 5.85 4.75 -9.62
CA LEU A 167 5.85 4.13 -10.93
C LEU A 167 7.15 3.31 -11.04
N THR A 168 7.01 1.98 -11.04
CA THR A 168 8.09 1.07 -11.48
C THR A 168 8.09 1.01 -13.00
N PRO A 169 9.22 0.66 -13.65
CA PRO A 169 9.46 0.95 -15.06
C PRO A 169 8.20 0.85 -15.93
N ALA A 170 7.72 2.01 -16.35
CA ALA A 170 6.46 2.18 -17.04
C ALA A 170 6.67 3.00 -18.31
N LYS A 171 5.81 2.77 -19.30
CA LYS A 171 5.79 3.52 -20.54
C LYS A 171 5.48 5.00 -20.28
N PHE A 172 6.08 5.89 -21.05
CA PHE A 172 5.86 7.33 -20.93
C PHE A 172 4.38 7.71 -21.08
N SER A 173 3.71 7.15 -22.09
CA SER A 173 2.27 7.32 -22.33
C SER A 173 1.41 7.03 -21.08
N PHE A 174 1.75 5.96 -20.34
CA PHE A 174 1.08 5.59 -19.10
C PHE A 174 1.33 6.60 -17.97
N ILE A 175 2.56 7.09 -17.82
CA ILE A 175 2.93 8.10 -16.82
C ILE A 175 2.13 9.40 -17.06
N ILE A 176 2.08 9.86 -18.31
CA ILE A 176 1.33 11.06 -18.69
C ILE A 176 -0.16 10.87 -18.52
N MET A 177 -0.70 9.72 -18.93
CA MET A 177 -2.11 9.38 -18.75
C MET A 177 -2.51 9.46 -17.27
N ILE A 178 -1.70 8.92 -16.36
CA ILE A 178 -1.96 9.03 -14.91
C ILE A 178 -1.94 10.49 -14.43
N ALA A 179 -0.90 11.24 -14.78
CA ALA A 179 -0.75 12.63 -14.37
C ALA A 179 -1.90 13.51 -14.87
N ASN A 180 -2.31 13.32 -16.12
CA ASN A 180 -3.42 14.05 -16.73
C ASN A 180 -4.76 13.60 -16.12
N SER A 181 -4.93 12.31 -15.83
CA SER A 181 -6.12 11.79 -15.15
C SER A 181 -6.31 12.43 -13.77
N TRP A 182 -5.23 12.57 -13.01
CA TRP A 182 -5.26 13.26 -11.72
C TRP A 182 -5.69 14.73 -11.84
N LYS A 183 -5.10 15.45 -12.81
CA LYS A 183 -5.39 16.87 -13.06
C LYS A 183 -6.83 17.08 -13.55
N ALA A 184 -7.29 16.24 -14.47
CA ALA A 184 -8.59 16.37 -15.13
C ALA A 184 -9.77 16.03 -14.22
N GLY A 185 -9.59 15.11 -13.27
CA GLY A 185 -10.71 14.63 -12.45
C GLY A 185 -11.15 13.21 -12.77
N GLU A 186 -10.79 12.69 -13.94
CA GLU A 186 -11.32 11.47 -14.56
C GLU A 186 -10.23 10.69 -15.30
N MET A 187 -10.44 9.38 -15.52
CA MET A 187 -9.49 8.54 -16.25
C MET A 187 -9.35 9.00 -17.71
N GLN A 188 -8.12 9.27 -18.13
CA GLN A 188 -7.77 9.58 -19.52
C GLN A 188 -7.41 8.30 -20.30
N GLU A 189 -7.51 8.37 -21.62
CA GLU A 189 -7.02 7.30 -22.50
C GLU A 189 -5.50 7.33 -22.64
N ILE A 190 -4.91 6.19 -23.00
CA ILE A 190 -3.48 6.10 -23.28
C ILE A 190 -3.28 6.52 -24.73
N ASP A 191 -2.43 7.52 -24.93
CA ASP A 191 -1.93 7.87 -26.26
C ASP A 191 -0.72 6.99 -26.59
N GLU A 192 -0.94 5.96 -27.41
CA GLU A 192 0.08 4.98 -27.78
C GLU A 192 1.20 5.56 -28.68
N GLU A 193 1.00 6.74 -29.27
CA GLU A 193 1.99 7.38 -30.13
C GLU A 193 3.20 7.94 -29.34
N CYS A 194 3.10 8.01 -28.01
CA CYS A 194 4.04 8.70 -27.12
C CYS A 194 5.12 7.80 -26.45
N ASP A 195 5.33 6.58 -26.92
CA ASP A 195 6.15 5.58 -26.19
C ASP A 195 7.68 5.74 -26.31
N CYS A 196 8.18 6.62 -27.18
CA CYS A 196 9.61 6.79 -27.46
C CYS A 196 10.28 8.01 -26.78
N LEU A 197 9.66 8.55 -25.73
CA LEU A 197 10.10 9.80 -25.11
C LEU A 197 11.20 9.61 -24.04
N SER A 198 12.06 10.61 -23.94
CA SER A 198 13.27 10.62 -23.12
C SER A 198 13.01 11.19 -21.71
N GLY A 199 13.99 11.07 -20.82
CA GLY A 199 13.94 11.75 -19.52
C GLY A 199 13.81 13.27 -19.62
N GLU A 200 14.23 13.90 -20.72
CA GLU A 200 14.06 15.35 -20.94
C GLU A 200 12.60 15.72 -21.17
N ASP A 201 11.81 14.83 -21.76
CA ASP A 201 10.41 15.08 -22.01
C ASP A 201 9.61 15.03 -20.70
N LEU A 202 9.99 14.16 -19.75
CA LEU A 202 9.43 14.22 -18.39
C LEU A 202 9.67 15.59 -17.74
N ILE A 203 10.86 16.18 -17.93
CA ILE A 203 11.16 17.51 -17.40
C ILE A 203 10.26 18.57 -18.04
N LYS A 204 10.05 18.52 -19.36
CA LYS A 204 9.12 19.42 -20.05
C LYS A 204 7.67 19.28 -19.53
N PHE A 205 7.29 18.08 -19.10
CA PHE A 205 5.98 17.81 -18.47
C PHE A 205 5.89 18.22 -17.00
N GLY A 206 6.96 18.77 -16.42
CA GLY A 206 6.99 19.30 -15.06
C GLY A 206 7.57 18.36 -14.01
N PHE A 207 8.21 17.26 -14.41
CA PHE A 207 8.96 16.42 -13.49
C PHE A 207 10.33 17.04 -13.16
N THR A 208 10.71 16.94 -11.89
CA THR A 208 12.06 17.27 -11.43
C THR A 208 12.91 16.01 -11.44
N LYS A 209 14.08 16.07 -12.09
CA LYS A 209 15.05 14.97 -12.10
C LYS A 209 15.92 15.04 -10.85
N HIS A 210 15.98 13.95 -10.10
CA HIS A 210 16.88 13.76 -8.97
C HIS A 210 17.92 12.70 -9.31
N GLN A 211 19.19 13.07 -9.21
CA GLN A 211 20.32 12.17 -9.44
C GLN A 211 21.04 11.91 -8.11
N PHE A 212 21.05 10.65 -7.66
CA PHE A 212 21.86 10.25 -6.51
C PHE A 212 23.12 9.49 -6.99
N PRO A 213 24.22 9.52 -6.22
CA PRO A 213 25.39 8.72 -6.52
C PRO A 213 25.05 7.22 -6.53
N ASN A 214 25.47 6.49 -7.56
CA ASN A 214 25.29 5.04 -7.71
C ASN A 214 23.83 4.54 -7.83
N THR A 215 22.87 5.40 -8.18
CA THR A 215 21.50 4.98 -8.49
C THR A 215 21.06 5.50 -9.86
N PHE A 216 20.03 4.88 -10.43
CA PHE A 216 19.34 5.45 -11.57
C PHE A 216 18.69 6.79 -11.19
N PRO A 217 18.54 7.72 -12.15
CA PRO A 217 17.81 8.95 -11.91
C PRO A 217 16.38 8.64 -11.49
N THR A 218 15.85 9.41 -10.54
CA THR A 218 14.43 9.39 -10.18
C THR A 218 13.78 10.67 -10.67
N TYR A 219 12.52 10.59 -11.09
CA TYR A 219 11.78 11.77 -11.56
C TYR A 219 10.56 11.95 -10.67
N GLU A 220 10.38 13.16 -10.15
CA GLU A 220 9.29 13.48 -9.23
C GLU A 220 8.45 14.66 -9.74
N MET A 221 7.13 14.55 -9.66
CA MET A 221 6.21 15.65 -9.90
C MET A 221 5.15 15.67 -8.80
N SER A 222 4.90 16.84 -8.22
CA SER A 222 3.76 17.04 -7.32
C SER A 222 2.68 17.87 -8.02
N SER A 223 1.43 17.46 -7.88
CA SER A 223 0.28 18.17 -8.46
C SER A 223 -0.82 18.33 -7.43
N THR A 224 -1.25 19.57 -7.22
CA THR A 224 -2.36 19.91 -6.33
C THR A 224 -3.60 20.23 -7.14
N VAL A 225 -4.73 19.61 -6.77
CA VAL A 225 -6.05 19.84 -7.34
C VAL A 225 -7.05 20.13 -6.22
N ILE A 226 -8.11 20.88 -6.52
CA ILE A 226 -9.22 21.08 -5.58
C ILE A 226 -10.30 20.06 -5.91
N ARG A 227 -10.64 19.17 -4.97
CA ARG A 227 -11.73 18.20 -5.11
C ARG A 227 -12.64 18.31 -3.90
N ASN A 228 -13.94 18.45 -4.15
CA ASN A 228 -14.96 18.61 -3.10
C ASN A 228 -14.64 19.75 -2.10
N GLY A 229 -14.04 20.84 -2.58
CA GLY A 229 -13.66 21.99 -1.74
C GLY A 229 -12.35 21.83 -0.97
N GLU A 230 -11.68 20.67 -1.06
CA GLU A 230 -10.41 20.41 -0.39
C GLU A 230 -9.25 20.37 -1.38
N ALA A 231 -8.14 21.01 -1.02
CA ALA A 231 -6.89 20.91 -1.77
C ALA A 231 -6.25 19.54 -1.50
N ARG A 232 -6.02 18.77 -2.56
CA ARG A 232 -5.34 17.47 -2.51
C ARG A 232 -4.08 17.53 -3.35
N THR A 233 -2.96 17.13 -2.76
CA THR A 233 -1.67 17.03 -3.43
C THR A 233 -1.28 15.58 -3.63
N LEU A 234 -0.93 15.21 -4.85
CA LEU A 234 -0.41 13.90 -5.20
C LEU A 234 1.00 14.02 -5.77
N CYS A 235 1.91 13.19 -5.26
CA CYS A 235 3.28 13.07 -5.72
C CYS A 235 3.42 11.84 -6.64
N PHE A 236 3.91 12.03 -7.85
CA PHE A 236 4.27 10.97 -8.80
C PHE A 236 5.78 10.80 -8.78
N VAL A 237 6.26 9.59 -8.52
CA VAL A 237 7.69 9.27 -8.50
C VAL A 237 7.95 8.13 -9.47
N LEU A 238 8.89 8.33 -10.40
CA LEU A 238 9.37 7.31 -11.31
C LEU A 238 10.70 6.75 -10.82
N GLU A 239 10.73 5.45 -10.53
CA GLU A 239 11.91 4.68 -10.14
C GLU A 239 12.39 3.88 -11.36
N TYR A 240 13.57 4.21 -11.89
CA TYR A 240 14.26 3.45 -12.94
C TYR A 240 15.12 2.32 -12.35
#